data_AF-A0A935JY77-F1
#
_entry.id   AF-A0A935JY77-F1
#
_cell.length_a   1.000
_cell.length_b   1.000
_cell.length_c   1.000
_cell.angle_alpha   90.00
_cell.angle_beta   90.00
_cell.angle_gamma   90.00
#
_symmetry.space_group_name_H-M   'P 1'
#
loop_
_entity.id
_entity.type
_entity.pdbx_description
1 polymer ?
#
loop_
_entity_poly.entity_id
_entity_poly.type
_entity_poly.pdbx_seq_one_letter_code
_entity_poly.pdbx_strand_id
1 'polypeptide(L)'
;MHDTYATAADEEWVIWNGGHGLVTTATLGRIEIGSSGRNAWLDEPFDMVGPFLLDELETHGRIAFAACIVMSRQRWQADQAALRRESMNLRRAAQERMNEEFAHFSSRQGRHHAKRQPLDERKHREVLNLPASGKLERRQVNTAFRRLAQKAHPDVGGSHEQFVRITKARTAMVLELS
;
A
#
# COMPACT_ATOMS: atom_id res chain seq x y z
N MET A 1 -5.20 39.30 21.47
CA MET A 1 -6.04 38.34 20.71
C MET A 1 -5.19 37.08 20.47
N HIS A 2 -4.95 36.29 21.52
CA HIS A 2 -4.04 35.13 21.49
C HIS A 2 -4.72 33.91 22.14
N ASP A 3 -5.88 33.47 21.61
CA ASP A 3 -6.60 32.31 22.17
C ASP A 3 -7.08 31.28 21.13
N THR A 4 -6.95 31.55 19.82
CA THR A 4 -7.47 30.66 18.77
C THR A 4 -6.47 29.58 18.33
N TYR A 5 -5.17 29.80 18.57
CA TYR A 5 -4.11 28.86 18.16
C TYR A 5 -4.03 27.61 19.04
N ALA A 6 -4.36 27.74 20.34
CA ALA A 6 -4.35 26.61 21.26
C ALA A 6 -5.46 25.61 20.95
N THR A 7 -6.61 26.07 20.43
CA THR A 7 -7.77 25.22 20.18
C THR A 7 -7.60 24.30 18.98
N ALA A 8 -6.91 24.77 17.92
CA ALA A 8 -6.67 23.98 16.71
C ALA A 8 -5.55 22.93 16.89
N ALA A 9 -4.59 23.18 17.77
CA ALA A 9 -3.50 22.26 18.10
C ALA A 9 -4.01 21.05 18.91
N ASP A 10 -4.94 21.29 19.85
CA ASP A 10 -5.56 20.23 20.67
C ASP A 10 -6.69 19.49 19.94
N GLU A 11 -7.11 19.94 18.76
CA GLU A 11 -8.14 19.27 17.96
C GLU A 11 -7.57 18.04 17.24
N GLU A 12 -8.25 16.90 17.38
CA GLU A 12 -7.92 15.70 16.63
C GLU A 12 -8.50 15.76 15.21
N TRP A 13 -7.60 15.76 14.23
CA TRP A 13 -7.90 15.70 12.81
C TRP A 13 -7.90 14.26 12.32
N VAL A 14 -8.84 13.94 11.42
CA VAL A 14 -8.93 12.63 10.78
C VAL A 14 -8.00 12.60 9.58
N ILE A 15 -7.17 11.57 9.51
CA ILE A 15 -6.28 11.28 8.39
C ILE A 15 -6.82 10.04 7.68
N TRP A 16 -7.23 10.23 6.44
CA TRP A 16 -7.75 9.17 5.58
C TRP A 16 -6.78 8.85 4.44
N ASN A 17 -6.31 7.61 4.38
CA ASN A 17 -5.57 7.09 3.23
C ASN A 17 -6.50 6.20 2.39
N GLY A 18 -7.03 6.76 1.30
CA GLY A 18 -7.97 6.07 0.42
C GLY A 18 -7.34 4.88 -0.33
N GLY A 19 -6.05 4.94 -0.64
CA GLY A 19 -5.33 3.86 -1.32
C GLY A 19 -5.31 2.58 -0.47
N HIS A 20 -5.07 2.72 0.83
CA HIS A 20 -4.99 1.58 1.75
C HIS A 20 -6.32 1.32 2.49
N GLY A 21 -7.26 2.26 2.45
CA GLY A 21 -8.50 2.22 3.22
C GLY A 21 -8.27 2.36 4.72
N LEU A 22 -7.21 3.06 5.11
CA LEU A 22 -6.80 3.26 6.51
C LEU A 22 -7.29 4.63 7.00
N VAL A 23 -7.78 4.64 8.24
CA VAL A 23 -8.17 5.86 8.95
C VAL A 23 -7.45 5.90 10.29
N THR A 24 -6.95 7.08 10.66
CA THR A 24 -6.43 7.36 11.99
C THR A 24 -6.73 8.82 12.35
N THR A 25 -6.46 9.20 13.59
CA THR A 25 -6.46 10.59 14.03
C THR A 25 -5.04 11.04 14.39
N ALA A 26 -4.81 12.36 14.32
CA ALA A 26 -3.60 13.02 14.81
C ALA A 26 -3.93 14.47 15.20
N THR A 27 -3.12 15.04 16.07
CA THR A 27 -3.15 16.47 16.42
C THR A 27 -2.25 17.28 15.51
N LEU A 28 -2.37 18.61 15.54
CA LEU A 28 -1.42 19.49 14.88
C LEU A 28 -0.29 19.80 15.86
N GLY A 29 0.96 19.59 15.43
CA GLY A 29 2.13 19.86 16.24
C GLY A 29 2.61 21.29 16.04
N ARG A 30 3.45 21.50 15.02
CA ARG A 30 3.97 22.82 14.69
C ARG A 30 2.98 23.60 13.82
N ILE A 31 2.84 24.90 14.09
CA ILE A 31 2.14 25.85 13.21
C ILE A 31 3.08 27.03 12.96
N GLU A 32 3.27 27.39 11.69
CA GLU A 32 4.06 28.54 11.26
C GLU A 32 3.21 29.51 10.44
N ILE A 33 3.43 30.81 10.64
CA ILE A 33 2.80 31.85 9.83
C ILE A 33 3.76 32.19 8.69
N GLY A 34 3.38 31.81 7.47
CA GLY A 34 4.10 32.15 6.25
C GLY A 34 3.45 33.33 5.50
N SER A 35 4.05 33.70 4.37
CA SER A 35 3.50 34.75 3.47
C SER A 35 2.15 34.38 2.86
N SER A 36 1.83 33.09 2.80
CA SER A 36 0.65 32.54 2.13
C SER A 36 -0.46 32.10 3.10
N GLY A 37 -0.27 32.32 4.40
CA GLY A 37 -1.17 31.86 5.46
C GLY A 37 -0.47 30.99 6.51
N ARG A 38 -1.28 30.31 7.32
CA ARG A 38 -0.81 29.38 8.37
C ARG A 38 -0.49 28.01 7.77
N ASN A 39 0.74 27.56 7.98
CA ASN A 39 1.20 26.22 7.65
C ASN A 39 1.19 25.36 8.91
N ALA A 40 0.67 24.14 8.82
CA ALA A 40 0.64 23.18 9.92
C ALA A 40 1.36 21.88 9.58
N TRP A 41 1.86 21.22 10.62
CA TRP A 41 2.45 19.89 10.59
C TRP A 41 1.63 18.98 11.51
N LEU A 42 1.41 17.74 11.08
CA LEU A 42 0.84 16.70 11.93
C LEU A 42 1.84 16.32 13.01
N ASP A 43 1.32 16.10 14.21
CA ASP A 43 2.05 15.55 15.34
C ASP A 43 1.98 14.01 15.35
N GLU A 44 2.30 13.37 16.48
CA GLU A 44 2.13 11.92 16.68
C GLU A 44 0.77 11.40 16.14
N PRO A 45 0.73 10.20 15.52
CA PRO A 45 1.83 9.23 15.31
C PRO A 45 2.69 9.51 14.07
N PHE A 46 2.52 10.66 13.40
CA PHE A 46 3.16 10.96 12.13
C PHE A 46 4.45 11.77 12.27
N ASP A 47 4.68 12.37 13.43
CA ASP A 47 5.87 13.15 13.84
C ASP A 47 6.41 14.08 12.73
N MET A 48 5.88 15.32 12.71
CA MET A 48 6.32 16.42 11.83
C MET A 48 6.02 16.23 10.33
N VAL A 49 4.88 15.63 9.98
CA VAL A 49 4.43 15.49 8.60
C VAL A 49 3.65 16.73 8.15
N GLY A 50 4.27 17.53 7.27
CA GLY A 50 3.76 18.79 6.73
C GLY A 50 4.82 19.45 5.83
N PRO A 51 4.67 20.74 5.47
CA PRO A 51 3.55 21.61 5.78
C PRO A 51 2.34 21.41 4.85
N PHE A 52 1.16 21.67 5.38
CA PHE A 52 -0.06 21.93 4.59
C PHE A 52 -0.74 23.21 5.08
N LEU A 53 -1.59 23.82 4.24
CA LEU A 53 -2.27 25.08 4.56
C LEU A 53 -3.40 24.83 5.57
N LEU A 54 -3.17 25.27 6.82
CA LEU A 54 -4.16 25.17 7.90
C LEU A 54 -5.41 25.98 7.60
N ASP A 55 -5.25 27.16 7.01
CA ASP A 55 -6.38 28.02 6.65
C ASP A 55 -7.33 27.34 5.65
N GLU A 56 -6.79 26.59 4.69
CA GLU A 56 -7.59 25.82 3.73
C GLU A 56 -8.29 24.64 4.41
N LEU A 57 -7.59 23.92 5.29
CA LEU A 57 -8.14 22.82 6.07
C LEU A 57 -9.30 23.29 6.95
N GLU A 58 -9.14 24.39 7.67
CA GLU A 58 -10.20 24.96 8.51
C GLU A 58 -11.39 25.46 7.67
N THR A 59 -11.12 26.14 6.55
CA THR A 59 -12.17 26.71 5.69
C THR A 59 -13.03 25.63 5.04
N HIS A 60 -12.42 24.57 4.52
CA HIS A 60 -13.13 23.51 3.79
C HIS A 60 -13.48 22.30 4.65
N GLY A 61 -12.93 22.23 5.87
CA GLY A 61 -12.98 21.06 6.74
C GLY A 61 -12.18 19.87 6.21
N ARG A 62 -11.40 20.04 5.13
CA ARG A 62 -10.52 19.02 4.55
C ARG A 62 -9.44 19.61 3.65
N ILE A 63 -8.32 18.92 3.54
CA ILE A 63 -7.24 19.21 2.58
C ILE A 63 -6.62 17.90 2.08
N ALA A 64 -6.28 17.84 0.80
CA ALA A 64 -5.49 16.74 0.25
C ALA A 64 -4.01 17.00 0.56
N PHE A 65 -3.32 16.00 1.11
CA PHE A 65 -1.91 16.09 1.43
C PHE A 65 -1.22 14.74 1.17
N ALA A 66 -0.25 14.74 0.25
CA ALA A 66 0.39 13.52 -0.26
C ALA A 66 -0.66 12.46 -0.70
N ALA A 67 -0.56 11.23 -0.19
CA ALA A 67 -1.51 10.15 -0.47
C ALA A 67 -2.75 10.16 0.45
N CYS A 68 -2.87 11.15 1.34
CA CYS A 68 -3.89 11.22 2.36
C CYS A 68 -4.80 12.43 2.18
N ILE A 69 -5.95 12.39 2.85
CA ILE A 69 -6.81 13.55 3.07
C ILE A 69 -6.85 13.79 4.57
N VAL A 70 -6.50 14.99 4.99
CA VAL A 70 -6.67 15.46 6.38
C VAL A 70 -8.01 16.17 6.44
N MET A 71 -8.82 15.90 7.46
CA MET A 71 -10.18 16.45 7.55
C MET A 71 -10.67 16.58 8.99
N SER A 72 -11.60 17.49 9.22
CA SER A 72 -12.29 17.59 10.51
C SER A 72 -13.14 16.34 10.74
N ARG A 73 -13.41 16.02 12.02
CA ARG A 73 -14.30 14.90 12.37
C ARG A 73 -15.70 15.03 11.76
N GLN A 74 -16.24 16.25 11.71
CA GLN A 74 -17.53 16.51 11.08
C GLN A 74 -17.51 16.18 9.58
N ARG A 75 -16.44 16.60 8.89
CA ARG A 75 -16.30 16.32 7.46
C ARG A 75 -16.12 14.84 7.16
N TRP A 76 -15.34 14.14 8.00
CA TRP A 76 -15.24 12.69 7.93
C TRP A 76 -16.59 12.00 8.06
N GLN A 77 -17.39 12.36 9.06
CA GLN A 77 -18.72 11.75 9.25
C GLN A 77 -19.64 11.95 8.04
N ALA A 78 -19.61 13.13 7.42
CA ALA A 78 -20.39 13.42 6.22
C ALA A 78 -19.91 12.62 4.99
N ASP A 79 -18.59 12.51 4.80
CA ASP A 79 -18.00 11.96 3.57
C ASP A 79 -17.66 10.45 3.68
N GLN A 80 -17.73 9.84 4.86
CA GLN A 80 -17.24 8.48 5.16
C GLN A 80 -17.72 7.42 4.17
N ALA A 81 -19.01 7.40 3.85
CA ALA A 81 -19.60 6.40 2.96
C ALA A 81 -19.07 6.54 1.52
N ALA A 82 -18.92 7.77 1.04
CA ALA A 82 -18.38 8.04 -0.29
C ALA A 82 -16.89 7.65 -0.36
N LEU A 83 -16.09 8.08 0.62
CA LEU A 83 -14.66 7.81 0.70
C LEU A 83 -14.34 6.32 0.78
N ARG A 84 -15.12 5.54 1.54
CA ARG A 84 -14.93 4.08 1.60
C ARG A 84 -15.25 3.38 0.29
N ARG A 85 -16.30 3.81 -0.40
CA ARG A 85 -16.64 3.28 -1.73
C ARG A 85 -15.55 3.59 -2.76
N GLU A 86 -15.03 4.82 -2.73
CA GLU A 86 -13.89 5.20 -3.57
C GLU A 86 -12.66 4.35 -3.29
N SER A 87 -12.31 4.14 -2.02
CA SER A 87 -11.20 3.25 -1.63
C SER A 87 -11.38 1.81 -2.12
N MET A 88 -12.59 1.26 -2.05
CA MET A 88 -12.87 -0.07 -2.62
C MET A 88 -12.63 -0.10 -4.13
N ASN A 89 -13.05 0.94 -4.85
CA ASN A 89 -12.82 1.05 -6.29
C ASN A 89 -11.32 1.18 -6.62
N LEU A 90 -10.57 1.98 -5.86
CA LEU A 90 -9.12 2.13 -6.03
C LEU A 90 -8.38 0.80 -5.82
N ARG A 91 -8.72 0.06 -4.76
CA ARG A 91 -8.13 -1.25 -4.49
C ARG A 91 -8.50 -2.27 -5.55
N ARG A 92 -9.76 -2.25 -6.03
CA ARG A 92 -10.19 -3.11 -7.13
C ARG A 92 -9.42 -2.81 -8.41
N ALA A 93 -9.30 -1.54 -8.80
CA ALA A 93 -8.55 -1.14 -9.99
C ALA A 93 -7.05 -1.50 -9.87
N ALA A 94 -6.46 -1.38 -8.68
CA ALA A 94 -5.09 -1.82 -8.42
C ALA A 94 -4.94 -3.34 -8.59
N GLN A 95 -5.90 -4.11 -8.07
CA GLN A 95 -5.93 -5.57 -8.25
C GLN A 95 -6.13 -5.98 -9.71
N GLU A 96 -6.98 -5.28 -10.45
CA GLU A 96 -7.21 -5.51 -11.87
C GLU A 96 -5.93 -5.25 -12.68
N ARG A 97 -5.24 -4.12 -12.44
CA ARG A 97 -3.93 -3.84 -13.07
C ARG A 97 -2.89 -4.93 -12.75
N MET A 98 -2.81 -5.38 -11.50
CA MET A 98 -1.93 -6.47 -11.10
C MET A 98 -2.26 -7.77 -11.85
N ASN A 99 -3.55 -8.10 -11.97
CA ASN A 99 -4.01 -9.30 -12.66
C ASN A 99 -3.70 -9.24 -14.16
N GLU A 100 -3.91 -8.07 -14.79
CA GLU A 100 -3.60 -7.83 -16.20
C GLU A 100 -2.11 -7.93 -16.48
N GLU A 101 -1.25 -7.32 -15.66
CA GLU A 101 0.20 -7.47 -15.74
C GLU A 101 0.57 -8.96 -15.66
N PHE A 102 0.05 -9.67 -14.66
CA PHE A 102 0.29 -11.10 -14.50
C PHE A 102 -0.16 -11.92 -15.71
N ALA A 103 -1.32 -11.62 -16.30
CA ALA A 103 -1.85 -12.28 -17.50
C ALA A 103 -0.99 -12.00 -18.74
N HIS A 104 -0.55 -10.75 -18.93
CA HIS A 104 0.32 -10.37 -20.03
C HIS A 104 1.70 -11.04 -19.93
N PHE A 105 2.25 -11.17 -18.72
CA PHE A 105 3.52 -11.88 -18.50
C PHE A 105 3.40 -13.40 -18.63
N SER A 106 2.30 -14.01 -18.17
CA SER A 106 2.09 -15.46 -18.26
C SER A 106 1.73 -15.92 -19.69
N SER A 107 0.97 -15.12 -20.45
CA SER A 107 0.66 -15.40 -21.86
C SER A 107 1.89 -15.35 -22.78
N ARG A 108 2.86 -14.46 -22.51
CA ARG A 108 4.18 -14.47 -23.17
C ARG A 108 4.96 -15.76 -22.89
N GLN A 109 4.80 -16.34 -21.70
CA GLN A 109 5.44 -17.60 -21.31
C GLN A 109 4.75 -18.83 -21.93
N GLY A 110 3.42 -18.81 -22.06
CA GLY A 110 2.63 -19.87 -22.69
C GLY A 110 3.02 -20.16 -24.15
N ARG A 111 3.50 -19.15 -24.89
CA ARG A 111 4.04 -19.32 -26.25
C ARG A 111 5.44 -19.96 -26.30
N HIS A 112 6.17 -19.99 -25.19
CA HIS A 112 7.51 -20.59 -25.08
C HIS A 112 7.52 -21.94 -24.34
N HIS A 113 6.38 -22.44 -23.88
CA HIS A 113 6.29 -23.63 -23.02
C HIS A 113 6.36 -24.98 -23.75
N ALA A 114 6.51 -25.02 -25.07
CA ALA A 114 6.49 -26.28 -25.79
C ALA A 114 7.73 -27.18 -25.53
N LYS A 115 8.89 -26.66 -25.07
CA LYS A 115 10.09 -27.48 -24.75
C LYS A 115 11.14 -26.77 -23.85
N ARG A 116 11.01 -26.76 -22.51
CA ARG A 116 12.12 -26.49 -21.53
C ARG A 116 11.75 -27.14 -20.18
N GLN A 117 12.17 -28.37 -19.86
CA GLN A 117 13.42 -28.89 -19.27
C GLN A 117 13.78 -28.44 -17.81
N PRO A 118 14.29 -29.38 -16.96
CA PRO A 118 14.50 -29.27 -15.50
C PRO A 118 15.40 -28.13 -14.97
N LEU A 119 15.97 -27.31 -15.84
CA LEU A 119 16.70 -26.09 -15.48
C LEU A 119 15.78 -25.01 -14.88
N ASP A 120 14.49 -25.02 -15.22
CA ASP A 120 13.53 -24.04 -14.70
C ASP A 120 13.07 -24.40 -13.27
N GLU A 121 12.94 -25.68 -12.92
CA GLU A 121 12.62 -26.13 -11.55
C GLU A 121 13.66 -25.63 -10.53
N ARG A 122 14.96 -25.81 -10.82
CA ARG A 122 16.03 -25.39 -9.89
C ARG A 122 16.01 -23.88 -9.65
N LYS A 123 15.70 -23.08 -10.69
CA LYS A 123 15.56 -21.61 -10.57
C LYS A 123 14.32 -21.23 -9.77
N HIS A 124 13.20 -21.94 -9.93
CA HIS A 124 12.00 -21.70 -9.13
C HIS A 124 12.23 -22.05 -7.65
N ARG A 125 12.94 -23.13 -7.36
CA ARG A 125 13.36 -23.50 -5.99
C ARG A 125 14.22 -22.40 -5.37
N GLU A 126 15.22 -21.92 -6.09
CA GLU A 126 16.11 -20.84 -5.62
C GLU A 126 15.36 -19.54 -5.34
N VAL A 127 14.46 -19.12 -6.23
CA VAL A 127 13.62 -17.91 -6.03
C VAL A 127 12.73 -18.04 -4.79
N LEU A 128 12.30 -19.26 -4.44
CA LEU A 128 11.51 -19.53 -3.24
C LEU A 128 12.35 -19.84 -2.00
N ASN A 129 13.69 -19.76 -2.08
CA ASN A 129 14.60 -20.20 -1.02
C ASN A 129 14.31 -21.64 -0.55
N LEU A 130 13.99 -22.53 -1.50
CA LEU A 130 13.74 -23.96 -1.26
C LEU A 130 14.98 -24.80 -1.60
N PRO A 131 15.13 -26.00 -1.01
CA PRO A 131 16.23 -26.91 -1.35
C PRO A 131 16.30 -27.19 -2.85
N ALA A 132 17.50 -27.04 -3.43
CA ALA A 132 17.75 -27.19 -4.86
C ALA A 132 17.47 -28.60 -5.41
N SER A 133 17.41 -29.60 -4.54
CA SER A 133 17.11 -31.00 -4.86
C SER A 133 16.32 -31.65 -3.72
N GLY A 134 15.63 -32.75 -4.03
CA GLY A 134 14.85 -33.53 -3.06
C GLY A 134 13.34 -33.36 -3.25
N LYS A 135 12.57 -34.27 -2.63
CA LYS A 135 11.11 -34.25 -2.68
C LYS A 135 10.61 -33.01 -1.94
N LEU A 136 9.74 -32.25 -2.60
CA LEU A 136 9.04 -31.11 -2.01
C LEU A 136 7.56 -31.38 -1.99
N GLU A 137 6.90 -30.95 -0.92
CA GLU A 137 5.45 -30.99 -0.82
C GLU A 137 4.86 -29.62 -1.13
N ARG A 138 3.63 -29.62 -1.67
CA ARG A 138 2.87 -28.40 -1.96
C ARG A 138 2.74 -27.48 -0.75
N ARG A 139 2.67 -28.03 0.47
CA ARG A 139 2.65 -27.27 1.74
C ARG A 139 3.95 -26.50 1.99
N GLN A 140 5.10 -27.07 1.64
CA GLN A 140 6.41 -26.43 1.79
C GLN A 140 6.56 -25.26 0.81
N VAL A 141 6.14 -25.45 -0.45
CA VAL A 141 6.11 -24.40 -1.48
C VAL A 141 5.24 -23.22 -1.05
N ASN A 142 4.02 -23.48 -0.59
CA ASN A 142 3.09 -22.44 -0.14
C ASN A 142 3.57 -21.71 1.14
N THR A 143 4.32 -22.39 2.00
CA THR A 143 4.88 -21.78 3.22
C THR A 143 6.05 -20.86 2.89
N ALA A 144 6.95 -21.29 2.00
CA ALA A 144 8.05 -20.46 1.51
C ALA A 144 7.52 -19.23 0.75
N PHE A 145 6.53 -19.43 -0.12
CA PHE A 145 5.83 -18.36 -0.82
C PHE A 145 5.27 -17.30 0.14
N ARG A 146 4.49 -17.70 1.16
CA ARG A 146 3.89 -16.73 2.10
C ARG A 146 4.94 -15.88 2.81
N ARG A 147 6.05 -16.49 3.25
CA ARG A 147 7.15 -15.78 3.92
C ARG A 147 7.81 -14.74 3.02
N LEU A 148 8.01 -15.08 1.75
CA LEU A 148 8.68 -14.21 0.78
C LEU A 148 7.74 -13.14 0.24
N ALA A 149 6.48 -13.50 -0.04
CA ALA A 149 5.43 -12.60 -0.48
C ALA A 149 5.19 -11.48 0.55
N GLN A 150 5.18 -11.82 1.85
CA GLN A 150 5.02 -10.84 2.92
C GLN A 150 6.16 -9.82 2.97
N LYS A 151 7.39 -10.20 2.62
CA LYS A 151 8.57 -9.30 2.60
C LYS A 151 8.72 -8.52 1.30
N ALA A 152 8.34 -9.12 0.18
CA ALA A 152 8.40 -8.51 -1.14
C ALA A 152 7.17 -7.67 -1.46
N HIS A 153 6.16 -7.65 -0.58
CA HIS A 153 4.94 -6.89 -0.81
C HIS A 153 5.25 -5.39 -0.92
N PRO A 154 4.83 -4.71 -2.00
CA PRO A 154 5.04 -3.27 -2.16
C PRO A 154 4.55 -2.44 -0.98
N ASP A 155 3.43 -2.86 -0.38
CA ASP A 155 2.81 -2.20 0.78
C ASP A 155 3.66 -2.21 2.06
N VAL A 156 4.71 -3.03 2.17
CA VAL A 156 5.69 -3.00 3.29
C VAL A 156 7.06 -2.48 2.87
N GLY A 157 7.15 -1.82 1.71
CA GLY A 157 8.41 -1.35 1.13
C GLY A 157 9.16 -2.41 0.31
N GLY A 158 8.50 -3.51 -0.04
CA GLY A 158 9.06 -4.55 -0.90
C GLY A 158 9.05 -4.21 -2.39
N SER A 159 9.81 -4.94 -3.19
CA SER A 159 9.86 -4.74 -4.65
C SER A 159 8.72 -5.48 -5.36
N HIS A 160 7.93 -4.74 -6.15
CA HIS A 160 6.90 -5.33 -7.03
C HIS A 160 7.47 -6.40 -7.95
N GLU A 161 8.64 -6.15 -8.55
CA GLU A 161 9.33 -7.14 -9.40
C GLU A 161 9.69 -8.40 -8.62
N GLN A 162 10.11 -8.25 -7.36
CA GLN A 162 10.44 -9.37 -6.49
C GLN A 162 9.20 -10.18 -6.12
N PHE A 163 8.09 -9.52 -5.80
CA PHE A 163 6.81 -10.16 -5.52
C PHE A 163 6.31 -10.98 -6.73
N VAL A 164 6.42 -10.41 -7.92
CA VAL A 164 6.09 -11.09 -9.18
C VAL A 164 6.99 -12.31 -9.40
N ARG A 165 8.30 -12.20 -9.17
CA ARG A 165 9.25 -13.34 -9.29
C ARG A 165 8.90 -14.49 -8.35
N ILE A 166 8.63 -14.20 -7.08
CA ILE A 166 8.27 -15.19 -6.07
C ILE A 166 6.94 -15.88 -6.41
N THR A 167 5.97 -15.12 -6.92
CA THR A 167 4.68 -15.65 -7.35
C THR A 167 4.80 -16.59 -8.55
N LYS A 168 5.63 -16.22 -9.55
CA LYS A 168 5.92 -17.08 -10.72
C LYS A 168 6.52 -18.41 -10.30
N ALA A 169 7.54 -18.37 -9.42
CA ALA A 169 8.19 -19.57 -8.93
C ALA A 169 7.23 -20.51 -8.18
N ARG A 170 6.31 -19.96 -7.38
CA ARG A 170 5.27 -20.75 -6.70
C ARG A 170 4.35 -21.46 -7.69
N THR A 171 3.83 -20.75 -8.69
CA THR A 171 2.89 -21.32 -9.66
C THR A 171 3.51 -22.48 -10.44
N ALA A 172 4.75 -22.30 -10.93
CA ALA A 172 5.46 -23.36 -11.63
C ALA A 172 5.69 -24.60 -10.74
N MET A 173 6.13 -24.40 -9.49
CA MET A 173 6.35 -25.50 -8.54
C MET A 173 5.06 -26.23 -8.14
N VAL A 174 3.93 -25.53 -8.04
CA VAL A 174 2.64 -26.18 -7.75
C VAL A 174 2.15 -27.02 -8.92
N LEU A 175 2.39 -26.56 -10.16
CA LEU A 175 2.08 -27.33 -11.37
C LEU A 175 2.96 -28.58 -11.50
N GLU A 176 4.24 -28.51 -11.13
CA GLU A 176 5.15 -29.67 -11.14
C GLU A 176 4.83 -30.71 -10.05
N LEU A 177 4.13 -30.31 -8.98
CA LEU A 177 3.73 -31.18 -7.87
C LEU A 177 2.28 -31.71 -8.00
N SER A 178 1.59 -31.44 -9.11
CA SER A 178 0.23 -31.93 -9.42
C SER A 178 0.28 -33.16 -10.31
#